data_AF-A0A9E3SD25-F1
#
_entry.id   AF-A0A9E3SD25-F1
#
_cell.length_a   1.000
_cell.length_b   1.000
_cell.length_c   1.000
_cell.angle_alpha   90.00
_cell.angle_beta   90.00
_cell.angle_gamma   90.00
#
_symmetry.space_group_name_H-M   'P 1'
#
loop_
_entity.id
_entity.type
_entity.pdbx_description
1 polymer ?
#
loop_
_entity_poly.entity_id
_entity_poly.type
_entity_poly.pdbx_seq_one_letter_code
_entity_poly.pdbx_strand_id
1 'polypeptide(L)'
;MKAKNLSRIALAVALAVPAIAAAESQWVVGPGNAQARLDFQITIPRILYFQIGAGAFGTNNGVVTSMTATVPAANLGDGTPVSFAPALVPVRVVGNNGQITIAATTVGALNNGSGDTISFATITPNSTDNANLPSPPLADGPGAPVNVTISSGTKVTDRSANWSFAYSNAAVVPPGTYGGIGGAQNSTVTYTAAMP
;
A
#
# COMPACT_ATOMS: atom_id res chain seq x y z
N MET A 1 -4.37 28.21 -44.62
CA MET A 1 -3.25 27.33 -44.19
C MET A 1 -2.98 27.63 -42.72
N LYS A 2 -3.05 26.75 -41.72
CA LYS A 2 -3.32 25.30 -41.60
C LYS A 2 -4.07 25.08 -40.27
N ALA A 3 -4.93 24.06 -40.25
CA ALA A 3 -5.77 23.63 -39.14
C ALA A 3 -5.04 22.72 -38.13
N LYS A 4 -5.78 22.35 -37.06
CA LYS A 4 -5.56 21.31 -36.02
C LYS A 4 -4.86 21.84 -34.77
N ASN A 5 -5.46 21.79 -33.58
CA ASN A 5 -5.79 20.53 -32.89
C ASN A 5 -7.10 20.61 -32.09
N LEU A 6 -8.18 20.11 -32.70
CA LEU A 6 -9.39 19.68 -32.00
C LEU A 6 -9.23 18.20 -31.61
N SER A 7 -9.97 17.81 -30.56
CA SER A 7 -10.48 16.47 -30.28
C SER A 7 -9.50 15.42 -29.74
N ARG A 8 -9.69 15.04 -28.46
CA ARG A 8 -9.90 13.64 -28.04
C ARG A 8 -10.85 13.61 -26.83
N ILE A 9 -12.12 13.79 -27.11
CA ILE A 9 -13.22 13.30 -26.26
C ILE A 9 -13.14 11.78 -26.34
N ALA A 10 -12.71 11.11 -25.27
CA ALA A 10 -12.88 9.67 -25.15
C ALA A 10 -14.32 9.42 -24.68
N LEU A 11 -15.19 9.16 -25.66
CA LEU A 11 -16.55 8.68 -25.47
C LEU A 11 -16.48 7.32 -24.76
N ALA A 12 -16.70 7.29 -23.45
CA ALA A 12 -16.94 6.06 -22.72
C ALA A 12 -18.32 5.55 -23.14
N VAL A 13 -18.34 4.68 -24.16
CA VAL A 13 -19.52 3.89 -24.51
C VAL A 13 -19.81 3.00 -23.31
N ALA A 14 -20.83 3.37 -22.53
CA ALA A 14 -21.49 2.45 -21.64
C ALA A 14 -22.01 1.31 -22.53
N LEU A 15 -21.41 0.12 -22.40
CA LEU A 15 -21.98 -1.14 -22.87
C LEU A 15 -23.24 -1.39 -22.04
N ALA A 16 -24.32 -0.66 -22.33
CA ALA A 16 -25.66 -1.07 -21.99
C ALA A 16 -25.96 -2.27 -22.89
N VAL A 17 -25.52 -3.46 -22.48
CA VAL A 17 -26.01 -4.70 -23.07
C VAL A 17 -27.51 -4.70 -22.83
N PRO A 18 -28.37 -4.70 -23.86
CA PRO A 18 -29.79 -4.90 -23.65
C PRO A 18 -29.94 -6.31 -23.07
N ALA A 19 -30.30 -6.40 -21.79
CA ALA A 19 -30.72 -7.66 -21.20
C ALA A 19 -32.06 -8.03 -21.85
N ILE A 20 -32.01 -8.77 -22.96
CA ILE A 20 -33.19 -9.45 -23.48
C ILE A 20 -33.58 -10.44 -22.38
N ALA A 21 -34.60 -10.11 -21.60
CA ALA A 21 -35.15 -11.00 -20.59
C ALA A 21 -35.81 -12.18 -21.31
N ALA A 22 -35.04 -13.22 -21.59
CA ALA A 22 -35.54 -14.49 -22.08
C ALA A 22 -36.12 -15.25 -20.88
N ALA A 23 -37.43 -15.45 -20.87
CA ALA A 23 -38.11 -16.27 -19.87
C ALA A 23 -38.40 -17.65 -20.48
N GLU A 24 -37.85 -18.71 -19.88
CA GLU A 24 -38.21 -20.08 -20.23
C GLU A 24 -39.39 -20.56 -19.38
N SER A 25 -40.34 -21.24 -20.01
CA SER A 25 -41.44 -21.92 -19.34
C SER A 25 -41.79 -23.18 -20.11
N GLN A 26 -42.13 -24.26 -19.40
CA GLN A 26 -42.60 -25.49 -20.01
C GLN A 26 -43.98 -25.88 -19.45
N TRP A 27 -44.89 -26.25 -20.35
CA TRP A 27 -46.21 -26.75 -20.03
C TRP A 27 -46.30 -28.24 -20.37
N VAL A 28 -46.83 -29.06 -19.45
CA VAL A 28 -46.96 -30.52 -19.62
C VAL A 28 -48.40 -30.94 -19.33
N VAL A 29 -48.95 -31.82 -20.17
CA VAL A 29 -50.29 -32.42 -20.00
C VAL A 29 -50.15 -33.94 -19.93
N GLY A 30 -50.72 -34.56 -18.88
CA GLY A 30 -50.49 -35.97 -18.53
C GLY A 30 -49.31 -36.15 -17.57
N PRO A 31 -48.94 -37.40 -17.19
CA PRO A 31 -47.81 -37.63 -16.30
C PRO A 31 -46.49 -37.17 -16.94
N GLY A 32 -45.75 -36.27 -16.30
CA GLY A 32 -44.45 -35.79 -16.78
C GLY A 32 -43.82 -34.70 -15.89
N ASN A 33 -42.65 -34.20 -16.28
CA ASN A 33 -41.91 -33.14 -15.57
C ASN A 33 -41.77 -31.90 -16.45
N ALA A 34 -42.06 -30.71 -15.91
CA ALA A 34 -41.78 -29.41 -16.53
C ALA A 34 -40.45 -28.84 -16.00
N GLN A 35 -39.64 -28.22 -16.87
CA GLN A 35 -38.37 -27.59 -16.51
C GLN A 35 -38.27 -26.17 -17.07
N ALA A 36 -37.51 -25.32 -16.38
CA ALA A 36 -37.12 -23.98 -16.84
C ALA A 36 -35.73 -23.66 -16.25
N ARG A 37 -34.92 -22.88 -16.97
CA ARG A 37 -33.52 -22.60 -16.62
C ARG A 37 -33.27 -21.10 -16.40
N LEU A 38 -32.21 -20.80 -15.64
CA LEU A 38 -31.69 -19.46 -15.39
C LEU A 38 -30.18 -19.47 -15.59
N ASP A 39 -29.66 -18.41 -16.23
CA ASP A 39 -28.22 -18.15 -16.35
C ASP A 39 -27.80 -17.02 -15.38
N PHE A 40 -26.64 -17.16 -14.73
CA PHE A 40 -26.10 -16.18 -13.79
C PHE A 40 -24.75 -15.64 -14.26
N GLN A 41 -24.56 -14.32 -14.21
CA GLN A 41 -23.28 -13.67 -14.51
C GLN A 41 -22.88 -12.73 -13.37
N ILE A 42 -21.61 -12.80 -12.97
CA ILE A 42 -21.00 -11.89 -12.00
C ILE A 42 -19.75 -11.29 -12.62
N THR A 43 -19.64 -9.96 -12.58
CA THR A 43 -18.44 -9.23 -13.03
C THR A 43 -17.71 -8.66 -11.83
N ILE A 44 -16.43 -9.03 -11.65
CA ILE A 44 -15.58 -8.53 -10.57
C ILE A 44 -14.49 -7.62 -11.17
N PRO A 45 -14.41 -6.34 -10.78
CA PRO A 45 -13.36 -5.46 -11.26
C PRO A 45 -12.00 -5.80 -10.64
N ARG A 46 -10.93 -5.43 -11.34
CA ARG A 46 -9.57 -5.43 -10.81
C ARG A 46 -9.43 -4.34 -9.76
N ILE A 47 -8.88 -4.68 -8.58
CA ILE A 47 -8.63 -3.73 -7.49
C ILE A 47 -7.22 -3.87 -6.92
N LEU A 48 -6.63 -2.75 -6.52
CA LEU A 48 -5.45 -2.67 -5.67
C LEU A 48 -5.68 -1.56 -4.65
N TYR A 49 -5.62 -1.92 -3.37
CA TYR A 49 -5.69 -1.00 -2.25
C TYR A 49 -4.47 -1.21 -1.37
N PHE A 50 -3.84 -0.11 -0.99
CA PHE A 50 -2.72 -0.11 -0.08
C PHE A 50 -2.84 1.08 0.88
N GLN A 51 -2.67 0.79 2.16
CA GLN A 51 -2.81 1.75 3.25
C GLN A 51 -1.65 1.58 4.20
N ILE A 52 -1.08 2.70 4.64
CA ILE A 52 -0.20 2.82 5.80
C ILE A 52 -0.75 3.92 6.70
N GLY A 53 -1.01 3.60 7.96
CA GLY A 53 -1.62 4.50 8.93
C GLY A 53 -3.12 4.61 8.77
N ALA A 54 -3.69 5.78 9.07
CA ALA A 54 -5.13 5.97 9.01
C ALA A 54 -5.67 5.83 7.58
N GLY A 55 -6.76 5.09 7.39
CA GLY A 55 -7.39 4.89 6.09
C GLY A 55 -8.57 3.93 6.16
N ALA A 56 -9.35 3.89 5.08
CA ALA A 56 -10.49 3.00 4.93
C ALA A 56 -10.47 2.37 3.55
N PHE A 57 -10.69 1.05 3.49
CA PHE A 57 -10.70 0.29 2.25
C PHE A 57 -11.67 0.91 1.23
N GLY A 58 -11.20 1.12 0.00
CA GLY A 58 -11.98 1.70 -1.09
C GLY A 58 -12.04 3.23 -1.12
N THR A 59 -11.33 3.93 -0.22
CA THR A 59 -11.27 5.40 -0.19
C THR A 59 -9.83 5.91 -0.25
N ASN A 60 -9.59 7.00 -0.99
CA ASN A 60 -8.30 7.69 -1.00
C ASN A 60 -8.14 8.54 0.26
N ASN A 61 -7.00 8.41 0.94
CA ASN A 61 -6.57 9.30 2.02
C ASN A 61 -5.22 9.92 1.65
N GLY A 62 -5.15 11.25 1.63
CA GLY A 62 -3.92 11.99 1.32
C GLY A 62 -3.07 12.36 2.55
N VAL A 63 -3.49 11.97 3.76
CA VAL A 63 -2.80 12.32 5.00
C VAL A 63 -1.62 11.37 5.24
N VAL A 64 -0.42 11.93 5.33
CA VAL A 64 0.81 11.19 5.66
C VAL A 64 0.90 10.97 7.17
N THR A 65 1.12 9.74 7.59
CA THR A 65 1.35 9.42 9.01
C THR A 65 2.71 9.95 9.45
N SER A 66 2.71 10.80 10.48
CA SER A 66 3.95 11.32 11.07
C SER A 66 4.47 10.36 12.14
N MET A 67 5.77 10.11 12.13
CA MET A 67 6.46 9.28 13.12
C MET A 67 7.65 10.03 13.70
N THR A 68 7.86 9.94 15.01
CA THR A 68 8.96 10.64 15.70
C THR A 68 9.65 9.72 16.69
N ALA A 69 10.97 9.77 16.73
CA ALA A 69 11.79 9.14 17.76
C ALA A 69 12.65 10.20 18.44
N THR A 70 12.72 10.17 19.78
CA THR A 70 13.57 11.08 20.56
C THR A 70 14.59 10.23 21.30
N VAL A 71 15.87 10.40 20.97
CA VAL A 71 16.96 9.70 21.66
C VAL A 71 17.13 10.32 23.05
N PRO A 72 17.01 9.55 24.15
CA PRO A 72 17.35 10.04 25.48
C PRO A 72 18.83 10.44 25.54
N ALA A 73 19.16 11.59 26.13
CA ALA A 73 20.53 12.10 26.14
C ALA A 73 21.55 11.12 26.75
N ALA A 74 21.14 10.34 27.76
CA ALA A 74 21.97 9.32 28.39
C ALA A 74 22.28 8.11 27.49
N ASN A 75 21.51 7.91 26.42
CA ASN A 75 21.62 6.78 25.53
C ASN A 75 22.33 7.14 24.21
N LEU A 76 22.76 8.39 24.02
CA LEU A 76 23.29 8.82 22.72
C LEU A 76 24.46 7.94 22.26
N GLY A 77 24.29 7.25 21.13
CA GLY A 77 25.33 6.41 20.54
C GLY A 77 25.60 5.08 21.26
N ASP A 78 24.72 4.65 22.19
CA ASP A 78 24.88 3.42 22.96
C ASP A 78 24.45 2.14 22.23
N GLY A 79 23.85 2.27 21.04
CA GLY A 79 23.32 1.16 20.24
C GLY A 79 21.99 0.57 20.74
N THR A 80 21.38 1.15 21.78
CA THR A 80 20.05 0.78 22.24
C THR A 80 19.00 1.30 21.26
N PRO A 81 18.17 0.43 20.64
CA PRO A 81 17.19 0.89 19.67
C PRO A 81 16.16 1.85 20.27
N VAL A 82 15.87 2.94 19.55
CA VAL A 82 14.89 3.96 19.93
C VAL A 82 13.65 3.79 19.05
N SER A 83 12.54 3.38 19.67
CA SER A 83 11.26 3.19 18.99
C SER A 83 10.64 4.51 18.54
N PHE A 84 10.03 4.51 17.36
CA PHE A 84 9.23 5.64 16.89
C PHE A 84 7.83 5.64 17.53
N ALA A 85 7.26 6.82 17.70
CA ALA A 85 5.86 7.05 18.04
C ALA A 85 5.10 7.58 16.80
N PRO A 86 3.86 7.13 16.51
CA PRO A 86 3.15 6.06 17.22
C PRO A 86 3.85 4.70 17.08
N ALA A 87 3.79 3.87 18.13
CA ALA A 87 4.55 2.62 18.20
C ALA A 87 4.12 1.59 17.13
N LEU A 88 2.86 1.64 16.71
CA LEU A 88 2.27 0.76 15.70
C LEU A 88 1.53 1.60 14.67
N VAL A 89 1.80 1.32 13.40
CA VAL A 89 1.16 1.92 12.25
C VAL A 89 0.39 0.83 11.52
N PRO A 90 -0.96 0.89 11.46
CA PRO A 90 -1.74 -0.12 10.77
C PRO A 90 -1.45 -0.10 9.26
N VAL A 91 -1.30 -1.27 8.67
CA VAL A 91 -1.06 -1.45 7.24
C VAL A 91 -2.06 -2.47 6.71
N ARG A 92 -2.63 -2.19 5.53
CA ARG A 92 -3.51 -3.13 4.83
C ARG A 92 -3.20 -3.12 3.34
N VAL A 93 -3.19 -4.31 2.76
CA VAL A 93 -3.03 -4.54 1.33
C VAL A 93 -4.18 -5.42 0.87
N VAL A 94 -4.90 -4.98 -0.16
CA VAL A 94 -5.93 -5.77 -0.81
C VAL A 94 -5.72 -5.73 -2.31
N GLY A 95 -5.74 -6.87 -2.97
CA GLY A 95 -5.75 -6.95 -4.43
C GLY A 95 -6.21 -8.30 -4.92
N ASN A 96 -6.63 -8.37 -6.19
CA ASN A 96 -7.27 -9.55 -6.76
C ASN A 96 -6.70 -9.99 -8.12
N ASN A 97 -5.47 -9.56 -8.45
CA ASN A 97 -4.84 -9.90 -9.72
C ASN A 97 -3.38 -10.40 -9.61
N GLY A 98 -3.09 -11.24 -8.61
CA GLY A 98 -1.79 -11.93 -8.52
C GLY A 98 -0.91 -11.44 -7.36
N GLN A 99 0.37 -11.78 -7.45
CA GLN A 99 1.38 -11.42 -6.46
C GLN A 99 1.49 -9.91 -6.30
N ILE A 100 1.41 -9.40 -5.08
CA ILE A 100 1.63 -7.98 -4.78
C ILE A 100 3.05 -7.79 -4.26
N THR A 101 3.76 -6.81 -4.79
CA THR A 101 5.07 -6.36 -4.29
C THR A 101 4.93 -5.00 -3.64
N ILE A 102 5.62 -4.75 -2.52
CA ILE A 102 5.75 -3.43 -1.92
C ILE A 102 7.21 -3.00 -1.96
N ALA A 103 7.47 -1.78 -2.43
CA ALA A 103 8.78 -1.14 -2.36
C ALA A 103 8.73 0.11 -1.49
N ALA A 104 9.79 0.39 -0.73
CA ALA A 104 10.01 1.66 -0.05
C ALA A 104 11.04 2.48 -0.82
N THR A 105 10.83 3.78 -0.96
CA THR A 105 11.79 4.69 -1.59
C THR A 105 11.88 5.98 -0.80
N THR A 106 13.10 6.38 -0.47
CA THR A 106 13.40 7.69 0.10
C THR A 106 14.14 8.52 -0.93
N VAL A 107 14.20 9.83 -0.73
CA VAL A 107 14.93 10.75 -1.62
C VAL A 107 16.42 10.89 -1.24
N GLY A 108 16.84 10.24 -0.16
CA GLY A 108 18.18 10.33 0.43
C GLY A 108 18.11 10.20 1.95
N ALA A 109 19.25 10.30 2.62
CA ALA A 109 19.33 10.29 4.08
C ALA A 109 18.54 11.45 4.72
N LEU A 110 18.04 11.23 5.94
CA LEU A 110 17.50 12.28 6.79
C LEU A 110 18.58 13.34 6.99
N ASN A 111 18.24 14.62 6.94
CA ASN A 111 19.18 15.71 7.23
C ASN A 111 18.66 16.65 8.32
N ASN A 112 19.56 17.39 8.97
CA ASN A 112 19.23 18.35 10.03
C ASN A 112 19.18 19.81 9.55
N GLY A 113 19.20 20.04 8.23
CA GLY A 113 19.29 21.39 7.64
C GLY A 113 20.62 22.13 7.89
N SER A 114 21.56 21.54 8.61
CA SER A 114 22.86 22.13 8.98
C SER A 114 24.06 21.40 8.35
N GLY A 115 23.79 20.40 7.50
CA GLY A 115 24.81 19.66 6.76
C GLY A 115 25.04 18.23 7.24
N ASP A 116 24.48 17.83 8.38
CA ASP A 116 24.61 16.47 8.91
C ASP A 116 23.45 15.58 8.48
N THR A 117 23.72 14.27 8.40
CA THR A 117 22.74 13.29 7.93
C THR A 117 22.67 12.03 8.79
N ILE A 118 21.50 11.40 8.84
CA ILE A 118 21.27 10.05 9.36
C ILE A 118 20.67 9.19 8.25
N SER A 119 21.32 8.06 7.96
CA SER A 119 20.86 7.13 6.93
C SER A 119 19.55 6.44 7.34
N PHE A 120 18.62 6.29 6.41
CA PHE A 120 17.43 5.47 6.60
C PHE A 120 17.73 3.99 6.87
N ALA A 121 18.91 3.50 6.46
CA ALA A 121 19.35 2.12 6.75
C ALA A 121 19.57 1.87 8.26
N THR A 122 19.62 2.92 9.08
CA THR A 122 19.69 2.81 10.55
C THR A 122 18.32 2.65 11.20
N ILE A 123 17.24 2.76 10.42
CA ILE A 123 15.86 2.59 10.89
C ILE A 123 15.37 1.21 10.45
N THR A 124 15.18 0.33 11.43
CA THR A 124 14.70 -1.03 11.18
C THR A 124 13.18 -1.06 11.23
N PRO A 125 12.51 -1.37 10.11
CA PRO A 125 11.08 -1.64 10.12
C PRO A 125 10.79 -3.07 10.59
N ASN A 126 9.69 -3.25 11.30
CA ASN A 126 9.20 -4.55 11.76
C ASN A 126 7.70 -4.67 11.43
N SER A 127 7.22 -5.90 11.25
CA SER A 127 5.81 -6.21 11.02
C SER A 127 5.31 -7.23 12.02
N THR A 128 4.11 -7.02 12.57
CA THR A 128 3.44 -8.00 13.43
C THR A 128 3.05 -9.28 12.69
N ASP A 129 3.06 -9.27 11.36
CA ASP A 129 2.80 -10.44 10.50
C ASP A 129 3.85 -10.51 9.38
N ASN A 130 5.13 -10.57 9.76
CA ASN A 130 6.26 -10.49 8.83
C ASN A 130 6.26 -11.60 7.75
N ALA A 131 5.71 -12.78 8.06
CA ALA A 131 5.65 -13.89 7.10
C ALA A 131 4.65 -13.63 5.95
N ASN A 132 3.64 -12.80 6.17
CA ASN A 132 2.60 -12.55 5.17
C ASN A 132 2.57 -11.12 4.65
N LEU A 133 2.93 -10.14 5.47
CA LEU A 133 2.98 -8.73 5.12
C LEU A 133 4.25 -8.10 5.74
N PRO A 134 5.44 -8.44 5.21
CA PRO A 134 6.69 -7.79 5.62
C PRO A 134 6.68 -6.31 5.25
N SER A 135 7.37 -5.49 6.06
CA SER A 135 7.72 -4.13 5.64
C SER A 135 8.97 -4.17 4.76
N PRO A 136 9.03 -3.43 3.64
CA PRO A 136 10.27 -3.28 2.90
C PRO A 136 11.37 -2.65 3.79
N PRO A 137 12.64 -3.07 3.62
CA PRO A 137 13.77 -2.40 4.27
C PRO A 137 13.91 -0.96 3.77
N LEU A 138 14.44 -0.09 4.63
CA LEU A 138 14.69 1.31 4.32
C LEU A 138 16.14 1.52 3.88
N ALA A 139 16.34 2.45 2.95
CA ALA A 139 17.64 2.83 2.41
C ALA A 139 17.62 4.31 2.00
N ASP A 140 18.80 4.89 1.72
CA ASP A 140 18.95 6.25 1.21
C ASP A 140 18.73 6.27 -0.32
N GLY A 141 17.49 6.06 -0.73
CA GLY A 141 17.10 5.81 -2.12
C GLY A 141 16.07 4.68 -2.23
N PRO A 142 15.99 4.03 -3.41
CA PRO A 142 15.16 2.84 -3.58
C PRO A 142 15.64 1.68 -2.70
N GLY A 143 14.74 1.16 -1.85
CA GLY A 143 14.95 -0.05 -1.08
C GLY A 143 14.58 -1.32 -1.87
N ALA A 144 15.02 -2.48 -1.38
CA ALA A 144 14.63 -3.77 -1.95
C ALA A 144 13.12 -4.01 -1.77
N PRO A 145 12.39 -4.46 -2.80
CA PRO A 145 10.97 -4.77 -2.66
C PRO A 145 10.75 -6.06 -1.86
N VAL A 146 9.56 -6.20 -1.30
CA VAL A 146 9.10 -7.41 -0.60
C VAL A 146 7.80 -7.91 -1.20
N ASN A 147 7.60 -9.23 -1.13
CA ASN A 147 6.36 -9.88 -1.56
C ASN A 147 5.35 -9.94 -0.42
N VAL A 148 4.08 -9.63 -0.72
CA VAL A 148 2.96 -9.87 0.19
C VAL A 148 2.38 -11.26 -0.08
N THR A 149 2.29 -12.11 0.92
CA THR A 149 1.79 -13.48 0.75
C THR A 149 0.32 -13.47 0.36
N ILE A 150 0.01 -14.13 -0.77
CA ILE A 150 -1.36 -14.35 -1.26
C ILE A 150 -2.20 -14.98 -0.14
N SER A 151 -3.42 -14.47 0.07
CA SER A 151 -4.33 -14.96 1.13
C SER A 151 -5.30 -16.03 0.62
N SER A 152 -5.61 -16.05 -0.68
CA SER A 152 -6.48 -17.05 -1.27
C SER A 152 -6.13 -17.35 -2.74
N GLY A 153 -6.08 -18.65 -3.06
CA GLY A 153 -5.74 -19.14 -4.39
C GLY A 153 -4.38 -18.63 -4.86
N THR A 154 -4.33 -18.09 -6.07
CA THR A 154 -3.10 -17.55 -6.69
C THR A 154 -3.20 -16.07 -7.05
N LYS A 155 -4.33 -15.42 -6.71
CA LYS A 155 -4.62 -14.06 -7.19
C LYS A 155 -5.09 -13.09 -6.13
N VAL A 156 -5.57 -13.56 -4.99
CA VAL A 156 -6.23 -12.73 -3.99
C VAL A 156 -5.32 -12.52 -2.79
N THR A 157 -5.12 -11.27 -2.45
CA THR A 157 -4.44 -10.81 -1.24
C THR A 157 -5.42 -9.93 -0.48
N ASP A 158 -5.66 -10.25 0.78
CA ASP A 158 -6.25 -9.37 1.79
C ASP A 158 -5.47 -9.63 3.06
N ARG A 159 -4.53 -8.73 3.36
CA ARG A 159 -3.59 -8.85 4.47
C ARG A 159 -3.56 -7.55 5.23
N SER A 160 -3.47 -7.67 6.54
CA SER A 160 -3.32 -6.53 7.44
C SER A 160 -2.31 -6.86 8.52
N ALA A 161 -1.52 -5.87 8.91
CA ALA A 161 -0.53 -5.97 9.98
C ALA A 161 -0.40 -4.61 10.66
N ASN A 162 0.40 -4.53 11.71
CA ASN A 162 0.95 -3.27 12.18
C ASN A 162 2.44 -3.25 11.90
N TRP A 163 2.93 -2.15 11.35
CA TRP A 163 4.35 -1.89 11.21
C TRP A 163 4.85 -1.02 12.36
N SER A 164 6.07 -1.29 12.81
CA SER A 164 6.78 -0.48 13.79
C SER A 164 8.20 -0.19 13.29
N PHE A 165 8.82 0.85 13.83
CA PHE A 165 10.13 1.31 13.40
C PHE A 165 10.99 1.61 14.62
N ALA A 166 12.28 1.29 14.52
CA ALA A 166 13.26 1.59 15.55
C ALA A 166 14.55 2.11 14.93
N TYR A 167 15.05 3.24 15.43
CA TYR A 167 16.36 3.78 15.08
C TYR A 167 17.44 3.07 15.91
N SER A 168 18.51 2.60 15.27
CA SER A 168 19.54 1.79 15.95
C SER A 168 20.34 2.54 17.02
N ASN A 169 20.48 3.87 16.89
CA ASN A 169 21.20 4.73 17.84
C ASN A 169 22.65 4.25 18.14
N ALA A 170 23.30 3.63 17.15
CA ALA A 170 24.66 3.07 17.29
C ALA A 170 25.80 4.09 17.15
N ALA A 171 25.50 5.34 16.80
CA ALA A 171 26.49 6.39 16.59
C ALA A 171 26.13 7.65 17.37
N VAL A 172 27.16 8.32 17.90
CA VAL A 172 27.04 9.68 18.41
C VAL A 172 27.02 10.63 17.21
N VAL A 173 25.92 11.35 17.04
CA VAL A 173 25.69 12.28 15.92
C VAL A 173 25.54 13.72 16.43
N PRO A 174 25.82 14.75 15.60
CA PRO A 174 25.61 16.14 15.96
C PRO A 174 24.15 16.42 16.38
N PRO A 175 23.92 17.39 17.29
CA PRO A 175 22.59 17.72 17.74
C PRO A 175 21.74 18.31 16.60
N GLY A 176 20.46 18.01 16.60
CA GLY A 176 19.52 18.55 15.62
C GLY A 176 18.30 17.65 15.44
N THR A 177 17.31 18.16 14.72
CA THR A 177 16.17 17.36 14.27
C THR A 177 16.48 16.86 12.86
N TYR A 178 16.64 15.55 12.70
CA TYR A 178 16.87 14.94 11.39
C TYR A 178 15.53 14.55 10.77
N GLY A 179 15.19 15.13 9.62
CA GLY A 179 13.86 15.02 9.03
C GLY A 179 12.85 16.02 9.62
N GLY A 180 11.57 15.86 9.26
CA GLY A 180 10.48 16.69 9.77
C GLY A 180 9.12 16.29 9.19
N ILE A 181 8.05 16.88 9.71
CA ILE A 181 6.68 16.61 9.22
C ILE A 181 6.52 17.19 7.81
N GLY A 182 5.68 16.55 6.98
CA GLY A 182 5.34 17.05 5.65
C GLY A 182 6.47 16.94 4.61
N GLY A 183 7.43 16.03 4.82
CA GLY A 183 8.53 15.79 3.88
C GLY A 183 9.72 16.73 3.98
N ALA A 184 9.78 17.55 5.03
CA ALA A 184 10.95 18.37 5.30
C ALA A 184 12.19 17.49 5.52
N GLN A 185 13.34 17.94 5.00
CA GLN A 185 14.65 17.35 5.26
C GLN A 185 14.73 15.83 4.95
N ASN A 186 14.17 15.44 3.80
CA ASN A 186 14.16 14.07 3.28
C ASN A 186 13.39 13.05 4.14
N SER A 187 12.47 13.48 5.00
CA SER A 187 11.78 12.59 5.94
C SER A 187 10.76 11.62 5.36
N THR A 188 10.36 11.80 4.10
CA THR A 188 9.27 11.00 3.53
C THR A 188 9.79 9.71 2.91
N VAL A 189 9.27 8.59 3.40
CA VAL A 189 9.35 7.29 2.73
C VAL A 189 8.10 7.11 1.87
N THR A 190 8.30 6.94 0.57
CA THR A 190 7.22 6.58 -0.37
C THR A 190 7.14 5.08 -0.47
N TYR A 191 6.03 4.49 -0.03
CA TYR A 191 5.75 3.07 -0.21
C TYR A 191 4.83 2.87 -1.43
N THR A 192 5.22 1.96 -2.32
CA THR A 192 4.46 1.65 -3.53
C THR A 192 4.11 0.17 -3.55
N ALA A 193 2.81 -0.13 -3.56
CA ALA A 193 2.31 -1.47 -3.86
C ALA A 193 2.07 -1.61 -5.37
N ALA A 194 2.51 -2.71 -5.96
CA ALA A 194 2.28 -3.04 -7.37
C ALA A 194 1.71 -4.45 -7.50
N MET A 195 0.85 -4.65 -8.50
CA MET A 195 0.34 -5.97 -8.88
C MET A 195 0.35 -6.09 -10.42
N PRO A 196 0.54 -7.31 -10.97
CA PRO A 196 0.60 -7.57 -12.42
C PRO A 196 -0.61 -7.01 -13.14
#